data_AF-A0A662XAV9-F1
#
_entry.id   AF-A0A662XAV9-F1
#
_cell.length_a   1.000
_cell.length_b   1.000
_cell.length_c   1.000
_cell.angle_alpha   90.00
_cell.angle_beta   90.00
_cell.angle_gamma   90.00
#
_symmetry.space_group_name_H-M   'P 1'
#
loop_
_entity.id
_entity.type
_entity.pdbx_description
1 polymer ?
#
loop_
_entity_poly.entity_id
_entity_poly.type
_entity_poly.pdbx_seq_one_letter_code
_entity_poly.pdbx_strand_id
1 'polypeptide(L)'
;MLHVPQTLFYGFRSGNPMDVVLGERSLLLLELLKLVAVLVNDTQWTKEQELKQPESYRSIHLLGELLLAILRLTHPRTSPLNAALIELKNKAMEIFMLLPGPLLATFMQRQQPQTQDKDADSLLAPVIDHLHAMLLTVRVEKTRPLSEMLPTLIVCHNLANTKDPRVLVCFKRAILPPAKPTDPGSPTSSDRMKSLHFKHLTFFLTCLDTDVRRYAGEWLFLLCDQNGASFPLLKCLLHCCVASALVSKSQPCCLPQQ
;
A
#
# COMPACT_ATOMS: atom_id res chain seq x y z
N MET A 1 1.56 -23.30 15.14
CA MET A 1 1.33 -21.95 14.57
C MET A 1 -0.14 -21.48 14.55
N LEU A 2 -1.12 -22.30 14.98
CA LEU A 2 -2.55 -22.06 14.71
C LEU A 2 -3.32 -21.11 15.67
N HIS A 3 -2.75 -20.66 16.78
CA HIS A 3 -3.50 -19.86 17.77
C HIS A 3 -3.29 -18.35 17.72
N VAL A 4 -2.18 -17.86 17.17
CA VAL A 4 -1.86 -16.41 17.16
C VAL A 4 -2.90 -15.58 16.39
N PRO A 5 -3.35 -15.98 15.17
CA PRO A 5 -4.38 -15.23 14.45
C PRO A 5 -5.74 -15.22 15.16
N GLN A 6 -6.10 -16.31 15.84
CA GLN A 6 -7.37 -16.42 16.57
C GLN A 6 -7.37 -15.55 17.83
N THR A 7 -6.27 -15.56 18.61
CA THR A 7 -6.09 -14.70 19.77
C THR A 7 -6.09 -13.22 19.37
N LEU A 8 -5.43 -12.88 18.26
CA LEU A 8 -5.47 -11.55 17.66
C LEU A 8 -6.88 -11.12 17.26
N PHE A 9 -7.63 -12.01 16.60
CA PHE A 9 -9.00 -11.72 16.16
C PHE A 9 -9.96 -11.53 17.33
N TYR A 10 -9.83 -12.36 18.37
CA TYR A 10 -10.60 -12.21 19.61
C TYR A 10 -10.27 -10.87 20.29
N GLY A 11 -8.97 -10.58 20.48
CA GLY A 11 -8.51 -9.32 21.06
C GLY A 11 -8.88 -8.08 20.26
N PHE A 12 -9.12 -8.19 18.94
CA PHE A 12 -9.62 -7.10 18.10
C PHE A 12 -11.13 -6.91 18.24
N ARG A 13 -11.92 -7.98 18.34
CA ARG A 13 -13.39 -7.93 18.41
C ARG A 13 -13.97 -7.71 19.82
N SER A 14 -13.26 -8.06 20.88
CA SER A 14 -13.81 -8.13 22.24
C SER A 14 -13.72 -6.83 23.05
N GLY A 15 -13.57 -5.66 22.43
CA GLY A 15 -13.49 -4.39 23.17
C GLY A 15 -13.83 -3.15 22.33
N ASN A 16 -13.86 -1.97 22.96
CA ASN A 16 -14.15 -0.71 22.28
C ASN A 16 -13.11 -0.47 21.15
N PRO A 17 -13.54 -0.17 19.91
CA PRO A 17 -12.63 0.12 18.80
C PRO A 17 -11.67 1.28 19.08
N MET A 18 -12.06 2.23 19.93
CA MET A 18 -11.21 3.37 20.32
C MET A 18 -10.04 2.96 21.21
N ASP A 19 -10.17 1.86 21.97
CA ASP A 19 -9.11 1.33 22.84
C ASP A 19 -8.03 0.58 22.04
N VAL A 20 -8.28 0.29 20.76
CA VAL A 20 -7.28 -0.31 19.85
C VAL A 20 -6.15 0.69 19.57
N VAL A 21 -6.41 1.98 19.75
CA VAL A 21 -5.53 3.09 19.35
C VAL A 21 -4.94 3.84 20.56
N LEU A 22 -5.28 3.42 21.79
CA LEU A 22 -4.90 4.08 23.04
C LEU A 22 -4.43 3.04 24.08
N GLY A 23 -3.37 3.36 24.82
CA GLY A 23 -2.92 2.58 25.98
C GLY A 23 -2.28 1.23 25.64
N GLU A 24 -2.24 0.33 26.63
CA GLU A 24 -1.51 -0.95 26.59
C GLU A 24 -1.98 -1.92 25.50
N ARG A 25 -3.24 -1.82 25.08
CA ARG A 25 -3.82 -2.67 24.03
C ARG A 25 -3.22 -2.37 22.65
N SER A 26 -2.90 -1.11 22.37
CA SER A 26 -2.23 -0.71 21.12
C SER A 26 -0.80 -1.27 21.04
N LEU A 27 -0.07 -1.26 22.17
CA LEU A 27 1.27 -1.81 22.28
C LEU A 27 1.26 -3.33 22.09
N LEU A 28 0.33 -4.03 22.76
CA LEU A 28 0.17 -5.48 22.60
C LEU A 28 -0.10 -5.86 21.14
N LEU A 29 -1.02 -5.14 20.47
CA LEU A 29 -1.31 -5.38 19.06
C LEU A 29 -0.08 -5.14 18.18
N LEU A 30 0.69 -4.10 18.44
CA LEU A 30 1.92 -3.83 17.70
C LEU A 30 2.95 -4.95 17.88
N GLU A 31 3.17 -5.43 19.11
CA GLU A 31 4.08 -6.55 19.38
C GLU A 31 3.61 -7.85 18.69
N LEU A 32 2.31 -8.12 18.70
CA LEU A 32 1.76 -9.27 17.99
C LEU A 32 1.93 -9.14 16.47
N LEU A 33 1.75 -7.95 15.90
CA LEU A 33 2.01 -7.70 14.48
C LEU A 33 3.50 -7.85 14.13
N LYS A 34 4.41 -7.42 15.00
CA LYS A 34 5.86 -7.67 14.83
C LYS A 34 6.16 -9.16 14.77
N LEU A 35 5.58 -9.94 15.69
CA LEU A 35 5.72 -11.40 15.69
C LEU A 35 5.16 -12.01 14.39
N VAL A 36 3.99 -11.55 13.94
CA VAL A 36 3.42 -11.99 12.66
C VAL A 36 4.32 -11.66 11.48
N ALA A 37 4.93 -10.47 11.44
CA ALA A 37 5.83 -10.08 10.37
C ALA A 37 7.03 -11.04 10.27
N VAL A 38 7.62 -11.44 11.40
CA VAL A 38 8.68 -12.45 11.45
C VAL A 38 8.18 -13.79 10.90
N LEU A 39 7.03 -14.27 11.37
CA LEU A 39 6.46 -15.55 10.93
C LEU A 39 6.13 -15.59 9.44
N VAL A 40 5.56 -14.50 8.91
CA VAL A 40 5.21 -14.37 7.48
C VAL A 40 6.46 -14.32 6.61
N ASN A 41 7.50 -13.64 7.07
CA ASN A 41 8.78 -13.58 6.36
C ASN A 41 9.45 -14.95 6.29
N ASP A 42 9.46 -15.71 7.38
CA ASP A 42 10.09 -17.04 7.45
C ASP A 42 9.39 -18.09 6.58
N THR A 43 8.07 -17.95 6.41
CA THR A 43 7.25 -18.93 5.67
C THR A 43 7.27 -18.74 4.16
N GLN A 44 7.69 -17.57 3.67
CA GLN A 44 7.79 -17.22 2.24
C GLN A 44 6.61 -17.71 1.41
N TRP A 45 5.41 -17.23 1.75
CA TRP A 45 4.17 -17.73 1.15
C TRP A 45 4.20 -17.65 -0.37
N THR A 46 3.94 -18.76 -1.06
CA THR A 46 3.80 -18.79 -2.52
C THR A 46 2.42 -19.31 -2.93
N LYS A 47 2.01 -19.01 -4.17
CA LYS A 47 0.76 -19.52 -4.76
C LYS A 47 0.71 -21.05 -4.81
N GLU A 48 1.85 -21.71 -4.88
CA GLU A 48 1.94 -23.18 -4.89
C GLU A 48 1.68 -23.80 -3.51
N GLN A 49 1.92 -23.05 -2.44
CA GLN A 49 1.63 -23.50 -1.08
C GLN A 49 0.13 -23.46 -0.75
N GLU A 50 -0.68 -22.66 -1.47
CA GLU A 50 -2.14 -22.61 -1.36
C GLU A 50 -2.78 -24.00 -1.59
N LEU A 51 -2.28 -24.75 -2.58
CA LEU A 51 -2.77 -26.10 -2.90
C LEU A 51 -2.28 -27.17 -1.93
N LYS A 52 -1.15 -26.94 -1.26
CA LYS A 52 -0.48 -27.94 -0.40
C LYS A 52 -0.91 -27.85 1.07
N GLN A 53 -1.38 -26.70 1.54
CA GLN A 53 -1.73 -26.48 2.95
C GLN A 53 -2.98 -25.60 3.13
N PRO A 54 -4.19 -26.15 2.93
CA PRO A 54 -5.44 -25.38 2.97
C PRO A 54 -5.75 -24.78 4.36
N GLU A 55 -5.33 -25.44 5.45
CA GLU A 55 -5.54 -24.90 6.80
C GLU A 55 -4.65 -23.69 7.10
N SER A 56 -3.39 -23.74 6.70
CA SER A 56 -2.47 -22.59 6.77
C SER A 56 -3.03 -21.40 6.00
N TYR A 57 -3.64 -21.67 4.85
CA TYR A 57 -4.27 -20.66 4.01
C TYR A 57 -5.51 -20.01 4.64
N ARG A 58 -6.31 -20.77 5.41
CA ARG A 58 -7.40 -20.21 6.21
C ARG A 58 -6.89 -19.23 7.27
N SER A 59 -5.81 -19.56 7.97
CA SER A 59 -5.20 -18.65 8.96
C SER A 59 -4.65 -17.38 8.33
N ILE A 60 -4.09 -17.47 7.13
CA ILE A 60 -3.61 -16.33 6.34
C ILE A 60 -4.76 -15.42 5.91
N HIS A 61 -5.90 -15.99 5.52
CA HIS A 61 -7.09 -15.18 5.22
C HIS A 61 -7.61 -14.41 6.45
N LEU A 62 -7.68 -15.05 7.61
CA LEU A 62 -8.06 -14.39 8.87
C LEU A 62 -7.08 -13.28 9.24
N LEU A 63 -5.78 -13.51 9.02
CA LEU A 63 -4.77 -12.48 9.16
C LEU A 63 -5.01 -11.31 8.20
N GLY A 64 -5.26 -11.58 6.92
CA GLY A 64 -5.59 -10.57 5.93
C GLY A 64 -6.77 -9.70 6.34
N GLU A 65 -7.86 -10.30 6.81
CA GLU A 65 -9.04 -9.58 7.31
C GLU A 65 -8.72 -8.68 8.51
N LEU A 66 -7.90 -9.15 9.45
CA LEU A 66 -7.46 -8.38 10.60
C LEU A 66 -6.60 -7.17 10.19
N LEU A 67 -5.62 -7.38 9.31
CA LEU A 67 -4.75 -6.31 8.82
C LEU A 67 -5.55 -5.23 8.09
N LEU A 68 -6.55 -5.64 7.32
CA LEU A 68 -7.50 -4.72 6.68
C LEU A 68 -8.35 -3.96 7.70
N ALA A 69 -8.79 -4.63 8.77
CA ALA A 69 -9.52 -3.98 9.84
C ALA A 69 -8.67 -2.91 10.55
N ILE A 70 -7.38 -3.16 10.75
CA ILE A 70 -6.42 -2.17 11.28
C ILE A 70 -6.27 -0.97 10.34
N LEU A 71 -6.11 -1.19 9.03
CA LEU A 71 -5.98 -0.09 8.06
C LEU A 71 -7.23 0.82 8.01
N ARG A 72 -8.41 0.25 8.25
CA ARG A 72 -9.71 0.97 8.28
C ARG A 72 -9.93 1.83 9.51
N LEU A 73 -9.14 1.65 10.58
CA LEU A 73 -9.26 2.49 11.76
C LEU A 73 -9.06 3.96 11.39
N THR A 74 -9.96 4.84 11.80
CA THR A 74 -9.92 6.25 11.42
C THR A 74 -9.04 7.05 12.39
N HIS A 75 -8.33 8.04 11.85
CA HIS A 75 -7.63 8.99 12.71
C HIS A 75 -8.67 9.93 13.35
N PRO A 76 -8.57 10.22 14.67
CA PRO A 76 -9.54 11.06 15.38
C PRO A 76 -9.48 12.54 14.97
N ARG A 77 -8.39 12.96 14.31
CA ARG A 77 -8.16 14.30 13.79
C ARG A 77 -7.56 14.20 12.40
N THR A 78 -7.74 15.25 11.60
CA THR A 78 -7.14 15.39 10.26
C THR A 78 -5.65 15.71 10.30
N SER A 79 -5.19 16.45 11.32
CA SER A 79 -3.78 16.73 11.63
C SER A 79 -3.66 17.32 13.06
N PRO A 80 -2.58 17.01 13.82
CA PRO A 80 -1.61 15.96 13.55
C PRO A 80 -2.27 14.57 13.67
N LEU A 81 -1.77 13.60 12.89
CA LEU A 81 -2.29 12.23 12.94
C LEU A 81 -1.84 11.52 14.22
N ASN A 82 -2.68 10.62 14.74
CA ASN A 82 -2.33 9.78 15.89
C ASN A 82 -1.12 8.88 15.54
N ALA A 83 0.00 9.08 16.24
CA ALA A 83 1.26 8.39 15.97
C ALA A 83 1.19 6.87 16.19
N ALA A 84 0.50 6.42 17.24
CA ALA A 84 0.31 4.99 17.53
C ALA A 84 -0.52 4.31 16.43
N LEU A 85 -1.52 5.01 15.89
CA LEU A 85 -2.30 4.50 14.77
C LEU A 85 -1.46 4.38 13.49
N ILE A 86 -0.61 5.37 13.22
CA ILE A 86 0.32 5.31 12.09
C ILE A 86 1.25 4.11 12.23
N GLU A 87 1.80 3.86 13.43
CA GLU A 87 2.69 2.71 13.66
C GLU A 87 2.00 1.36 13.45
N LEU A 88 0.77 1.21 13.94
CA LEU A 88 -0.03 0.00 13.71
C LEU A 88 -0.30 -0.22 12.22
N LYS A 89 -0.68 0.84 11.50
CA LYS A 89 -0.95 0.76 10.05
C LYS A 89 0.31 0.49 9.25
N ASN A 90 1.43 1.14 9.58
CA ASN A 90 2.73 0.88 8.96
C ASN A 90 3.13 -0.59 9.12
N LYS A 91 2.97 -1.14 10.33
CA LYS A 91 3.26 -2.56 10.57
C LYS A 91 2.34 -3.47 9.77
N ALA A 92 1.06 -3.12 9.62
CA ALA A 92 0.16 -3.86 8.76
C ALA A 92 0.60 -3.84 7.28
N MET A 93 1.07 -2.68 6.79
CA MET A 93 1.64 -2.56 5.44
C MET A 93 2.92 -3.36 5.26
N GLU A 94 3.81 -3.40 6.26
CA GLU A 94 4.99 -4.26 6.24
C GLU A 94 4.61 -5.74 6.09
N ILE A 95 3.58 -6.20 6.82
CA ILE A 95 3.13 -7.60 6.68
C ILE A 95 2.55 -7.83 5.28
N PHE A 96 1.76 -6.89 4.75
CA PHE A 96 1.25 -7.00 3.38
C PHE A 96 2.36 -7.04 2.34
N MET A 97 3.43 -6.27 2.51
CA MET A 97 4.59 -6.28 1.62
C MET A 97 5.22 -7.68 1.48
N LEU A 98 5.16 -8.49 2.54
CA LEU A 98 5.69 -9.86 2.57
C LEU A 98 4.76 -10.89 1.92
N LEU A 99 3.50 -10.53 1.63
CA LEU A 99 2.53 -11.44 1.04
C LEU A 99 2.51 -11.34 -0.50
N PRO A 100 2.26 -12.45 -1.22
CA PRO A 100 2.11 -12.41 -2.66
C PRO A 100 1.01 -11.45 -3.12
N GLY A 101 1.28 -10.70 -4.20
CA GLY A 101 0.31 -9.79 -4.83
C GLY A 101 -1.06 -10.42 -5.10
N PRO A 102 -1.16 -11.64 -5.66
CA PRO A 102 -2.46 -12.31 -5.86
C PRO A 102 -3.24 -12.51 -4.56
N LEU A 103 -2.56 -12.92 -3.48
CA LEU A 103 -3.18 -13.11 -2.18
C LEU A 103 -3.69 -11.78 -1.60
N LEU A 104 -2.90 -10.71 -1.70
CA LEU A 104 -3.34 -9.35 -1.33
C LEU A 104 -4.59 -8.93 -2.11
N ALA A 105 -4.61 -9.18 -3.43
CA ALA A 105 -5.78 -8.90 -4.26
C ALA A 105 -7.02 -9.66 -3.78
N THR A 106 -6.90 -10.94 -3.38
CA THR A 106 -8.04 -11.69 -2.85
C THR A 106 -8.61 -11.09 -1.57
N PHE A 107 -7.75 -10.56 -0.68
CA PHE A 107 -8.21 -9.91 0.55
C PHE A 107 -8.99 -8.63 0.26
N MET A 108 -8.53 -7.84 -0.72
CA MET A 108 -9.21 -6.61 -1.13
C MET A 108 -10.56 -6.90 -1.79
N GLN A 109 -10.62 -7.92 -2.65
CA GLN A 109 -11.85 -8.31 -3.35
C GLN A 109 -12.93 -8.86 -2.41
N ARG A 110 -12.56 -9.60 -1.36
CA ARG A 110 -13.51 -10.11 -0.36
C ARG A 110 -14.18 -9.01 0.49
N GLN A 111 -13.74 -7.76 0.37
CA GLN A 111 -14.34 -6.64 1.08
C GLN A 111 -15.65 -6.14 0.47
N GLN A 112 -15.99 -6.52 -0.76
CA GLN A 112 -17.23 -6.07 -1.38
C GLN A 112 -18.43 -6.75 -0.71
N PRO A 113 -19.38 -6.00 -0.12
CA PRO A 113 -20.69 -6.53 0.21
C PRO A 113 -21.31 -7.14 -1.05
N GLN A 114 -21.98 -8.29 -0.95
CA GLN A 114 -22.67 -8.93 -2.07
C GLN A 114 -23.85 -8.09 -2.64
N THR A 115 -24.05 -6.87 -2.17
CA THR A 115 -25.01 -5.90 -2.72
C THR A 115 -24.41 -5.17 -3.92
N GLN A 116 -25.07 -5.30 -5.06
CA GLN A 116 -24.70 -4.84 -6.42
C GLN A 116 -24.49 -3.32 -6.62
N ASP A 117 -24.27 -2.50 -5.59
CA ASP A 117 -24.19 -1.03 -5.75
C ASP A 117 -22.75 -0.46 -5.69
N LYS A 118 -22.24 -0.22 -6.91
CA LYS A 118 -21.64 1.04 -7.42
C LYS A 118 -20.32 1.63 -6.92
N ASP A 119 -19.73 1.26 -5.79
CA ASP A 119 -18.45 1.86 -5.40
C ASP A 119 -17.25 0.93 -5.62
N ALA A 120 -16.82 0.83 -6.89
CA ALA A 120 -15.48 0.35 -7.26
C ALA A 120 -14.37 1.14 -6.53
N ASP A 121 -14.69 2.33 -6.01
CA ASP A 121 -13.83 3.18 -5.19
C ASP A 121 -13.53 2.60 -3.80
N SER A 122 -14.34 1.66 -3.31
CA SER A 122 -14.17 1.08 -1.97
C SER A 122 -13.13 -0.04 -1.91
N LEU A 123 -12.75 -0.62 -3.06
CA LEU A 123 -11.92 -1.84 -3.13
C LEU A 123 -10.56 -1.66 -2.43
N LEU A 124 -9.92 -0.51 -2.65
CA LEU A 124 -8.58 -0.19 -2.13
C LEU A 124 -8.61 0.94 -1.12
N ALA A 125 -9.78 1.37 -0.66
CA ALA A 125 -9.93 2.53 0.23
C ALA A 125 -8.99 2.47 1.44
N PRO A 126 -8.84 1.35 2.19
CA PRO A 126 -7.95 1.31 3.34
C PRO A 126 -6.46 1.54 2.99
N VAL A 127 -6.03 1.07 1.82
CA VAL A 127 -4.65 1.25 1.33
C VAL A 127 -4.44 2.69 0.84
N ILE A 128 -5.41 3.25 0.12
CA ILE A 128 -5.37 4.61 -0.40
C ILE A 128 -5.41 5.63 0.74
N ASP A 129 -6.27 5.44 1.74
CA ASP A 129 -6.36 6.31 2.91
C ASP A 129 -5.06 6.32 3.70
N HIS A 130 -4.44 5.15 3.88
CA HIS A 130 -3.15 5.06 4.53
C HIS A 130 -2.03 5.68 3.69
N LEU A 131 -2.04 5.53 2.36
CA LEU A 131 -1.12 6.24 1.47
C LEU A 131 -1.23 7.76 1.63
N HIS A 132 -2.44 8.31 1.68
CA HIS A 132 -2.65 9.75 1.90
C HIS A 132 -2.13 10.19 3.28
N ALA A 133 -2.36 9.39 4.32
CA ALA A 133 -1.81 9.64 5.65
C ALA A 133 -0.27 9.64 5.66
N MET A 134 0.36 8.73 4.91
CA MET A 134 1.82 8.67 4.78
C MET A 134 2.39 9.83 3.96
N LEU A 135 1.71 10.25 2.89
CA LEU A 135 2.07 11.48 2.17
C LEU A 135 2.04 12.69 3.10
N LEU A 136 1.00 12.81 3.94
CA LEU A 136 0.89 13.90 4.91
C LEU A 136 2.07 13.86 5.90
N THR A 137 2.29 12.75 6.59
CA THR A 137 3.33 12.65 7.65
C THR A 137 4.76 12.73 7.12
N VAL A 138 5.05 12.15 5.94
CA VAL A 138 6.42 12.11 5.38
C VAL A 138 6.74 13.38 4.57
N ARG A 139 5.78 13.93 3.80
CA ARG A 139 6.06 15.02 2.85
C ARG A 139 5.59 16.39 3.30
N VAL A 140 4.44 16.46 3.95
CA VAL A 140 3.83 17.74 4.33
C VAL A 140 4.30 18.13 5.73
N GLU A 141 4.06 17.26 6.71
CA GLU A 141 4.41 17.49 8.12
C GLU A 141 5.86 17.15 8.43
N LYS A 142 6.47 16.23 7.66
CA LYS A 142 7.85 15.73 7.84
C LYS A 142 8.11 15.19 9.26
N THR A 143 7.09 14.59 9.86
CA THR A 143 7.12 13.99 11.20
C THR A 143 7.67 12.56 11.18
N ARG A 144 7.83 11.96 10.00
CA ARG A 144 8.35 10.60 9.78
C ARG A 144 9.42 10.58 8.68
N PRO A 145 10.40 9.66 8.74
CA PRO A 145 11.44 9.53 7.72
C PRO A 145 10.87 9.02 6.40
N LEU A 146 11.59 9.32 5.31
CA LEU A 146 11.23 8.91 3.95
C LEU A 146 11.10 7.38 3.80
N SER A 147 11.96 6.63 4.49
CA SER A 147 12.01 5.17 4.44
C SER A 147 10.73 4.49 4.91
N GLU A 148 9.94 5.13 5.79
CA GLU A 148 8.64 4.60 6.22
C GLU A 148 7.60 4.56 5.10
N MET A 149 7.81 5.29 4.00
CA MET A 149 6.92 5.25 2.83
C MET A 149 7.09 3.98 2.00
N LEU A 150 8.23 3.29 2.12
CA LEU A 150 8.61 2.19 1.24
C LEU A 150 7.61 1.00 1.27
N PRO A 151 7.19 0.47 2.43
CA PRO A 151 6.24 -0.63 2.46
C PRO A 151 4.91 -0.29 1.77
N THR A 152 4.43 0.94 1.95
CA THR A 152 3.20 1.43 1.30
C THR A 152 3.34 1.47 -0.22
N LEU A 153 4.46 1.99 -0.73
CA LEU A 153 4.72 2.00 -2.18
C LEU A 153 4.85 0.59 -2.75
N ILE A 154 5.49 -0.34 -2.05
CA ILE A 154 5.63 -1.73 -2.50
C ILE A 154 4.26 -2.42 -2.56
N VAL A 155 3.41 -2.25 -1.54
CA VAL A 155 2.05 -2.82 -1.55
C VAL A 155 1.22 -2.24 -2.70
N CYS A 156 1.26 -0.92 -2.91
CA CYS A 156 0.58 -0.27 -4.04
C CYS A 156 1.06 -0.80 -5.39
N HIS A 157 2.38 -0.93 -5.56
CA HIS A 157 2.99 -1.53 -6.75
C HIS A 157 2.54 -2.99 -6.95
N ASN A 158 2.64 -3.82 -5.92
CA ASN A 158 2.32 -5.25 -6.00
C ASN A 158 0.85 -5.49 -6.35
N LEU A 159 -0.05 -4.69 -5.76
CA LEU A 159 -1.47 -4.71 -6.09
C LEU A 159 -1.69 -4.30 -7.55
N ALA A 160 -1.11 -3.19 -8.02
CA ALA A 160 -1.22 -2.77 -9.42
C ALA A 160 -0.66 -3.80 -10.41
N ASN A 161 0.41 -4.51 -10.02
CA ASN A 161 1.07 -5.52 -10.84
C ASN A 161 0.31 -6.86 -10.91
N THR A 162 -0.79 -7.03 -10.15
CA THR A 162 -1.68 -8.21 -10.27
C THR A 162 -2.37 -8.31 -11.62
N LYS A 163 -2.36 -7.23 -12.42
CA LYS A 163 -3.07 -7.08 -13.69
C LYS A 163 -4.59 -7.20 -13.58
N ASP A 164 -5.18 -7.12 -12.37
CA ASP A 164 -6.62 -6.97 -12.20
C ASP A 164 -7.05 -5.56 -12.66
N PRO A 165 -7.87 -5.42 -13.71
CA PRO A 165 -8.30 -4.12 -14.22
C PRO A 165 -9.03 -3.27 -13.16
N ARG A 166 -9.74 -3.91 -12.22
CA ARG A 166 -10.48 -3.22 -11.15
C ARG A 166 -9.54 -2.52 -10.19
N VAL A 167 -8.40 -3.15 -9.87
CA VAL A 167 -7.36 -2.59 -8.99
C VAL A 167 -6.71 -1.37 -9.66
N LEU A 168 -6.34 -1.49 -10.94
CA LEU A 168 -5.76 -0.39 -11.69
C LEU A 168 -6.74 0.78 -11.84
N VAL A 169 -8.00 0.53 -12.17
CA VAL A 169 -9.04 1.57 -12.29
C VAL A 169 -9.24 2.29 -10.95
N CYS A 170 -9.29 1.54 -9.83
CA CYS A 170 -9.43 2.10 -8.49
C CYS A 170 -8.26 3.04 -8.17
N PHE A 171 -7.01 2.61 -8.39
CA PHE A 171 -5.84 3.48 -8.18
C PHE A 171 -5.83 4.68 -9.12
N LYS A 172 -6.13 4.52 -10.41
CA LYS A 172 -6.15 5.65 -11.36
C LYS A 172 -7.16 6.71 -10.92
N ARG A 173 -8.37 6.30 -10.53
CA ARG A 173 -9.43 7.22 -10.08
C ARG A 173 -9.06 7.95 -8.79
N ALA A 174 -8.35 7.29 -7.88
CA ALA A 174 -7.96 7.87 -6.61
C ALA A 174 -6.71 8.76 -6.68
N ILE A 175 -5.73 8.40 -7.53
CA ILE A 175 -4.38 8.97 -7.52
C ILE A 175 -4.16 9.96 -8.66
N LEU A 176 -4.64 9.66 -9.87
CA LEU A 176 -4.36 10.50 -11.03
C LEU A 176 -5.32 11.70 -11.05
N PRO A 177 -4.80 12.93 -11.24
CA PRO A 177 -5.66 14.07 -11.49
C PRO A 177 -6.39 13.90 -12.83
N PRO A 178 -7.58 14.50 -13.00
CA PRO A 178 -8.34 14.39 -14.25
C PRO A 178 -7.52 14.95 -15.42
N ALA A 179 -7.51 14.22 -16.54
CA ALA A 179 -6.71 14.57 -17.74
C ALA A 179 -7.21 15.84 -18.45
N LYS A 180 -8.45 16.25 -18.20
CA LYS A 180 -9.04 17.52 -18.62
C LYS A 180 -9.75 18.13 -17.41
N PRO A 181 -9.63 19.45 -17.16
CA PRO A 181 -10.45 20.08 -16.14
C PRO A 181 -11.92 19.83 -16.46
N THR A 182 -12.62 19.19 -15.52
CA THR A 182 -14.05 18.95 -15.61
C THR A 182 -14.74 20.31 -15.51
N ASP A 183 -15.28 20.78 -16.62
CA ASP A 183 -15.92 22.08 -16.82
C ASP A 183 -15.02 23.34 -16.68
N PRO A 184 -15.38 24.46 -17.32
CA PRO A 184 -14.76 25.77 -17.07
C PRO A 184 -15.05 26.31 -15.65
N GLY A 185 -15.74 25.54 -14.81
CA GLY A 185 -15.94 25.82 -13.39
C GLY A 185 -14.72 25.43 -12.56
N SER A 186 -14.50 26.14 -11.44
CA SER A 186 -13.41 25.87 -10.50
C SER A 186 -13.28 24.37 -10.18
N PRO A 187 -12.06 23.81 -10.12
CA PRO A 187 -11.84 22.41 -9.74
C PRO A 187 -12.48 22.11 -8.39
N THR A 188 -13.13 20.95 -8.30
CA THR A 188 -13.78 20.50 -7.06
C THR A 188 -12.74 20.35 -5.94
N SER A 189 -13.19 20.36 -4.67
CA SER A 189 -12.30 20.12 -3.52
C SER A 189 -11.57 18.76 -3.62
N SER A 190 -12.25 17.75 -4.17
CA SER A 190 -11.69 16.43 -4.45
C SER A 190 -10.56 16.49 -5.49
N ASP A 191 -10.77 17.20 -6.60
CA ASP A 191 -9.74 17.33 -7.66
C ASP A 191 -8.50 18.07 -7.17
N ARG A 192 -8.69 19.08 -6.31
CA ARG A 192 -7.57 19.79 -5.66
C ARG A 192 -6.78 18.88 -4.74
N MET A 193 -7.45 18.04 -3.95
CA MET A 193 -6.79 17.09 -3.04
C MET A 193 -6.03 16.00 -3.81
N LYS A 194 -6.62 15.45 -4.88
CA LYS A 194 -5.93 14.50 -5.77
C LYS A 194 -4.69 15.11 -6.42
N SER A 195 -4.81 16.34 -6.92
CA SER A 195 -3.69 17.07 -7.52
C SER A 195 -2.56 17.31 -6.50
N LEU A 196 -2.91 17.59 -5.24
CA LEU A 196 -1.95 17.74 -4.15
C LEU A 196 -1.23 16.42 -3.85
N HIS A 197 -1.97 15.33 -3.65
CA HIS A 197 -1.38 14.00 -3.38
C HIS A 197 -0.50 13.54 -4.55
N PHE A 198 -0.96 13.72 -5.80
CA PHE A 198 -0.19 13.40 -6.99
C PHE A 198 1.11 14.21 -7.07
N LYS A 199 1.07 15.50 -6.75
CA LYS A 199 2.27 16.35 -6.67
C LYS A 199 3.26 15.85 -5.62
N HIS A 200 2.78 15.38 -4.47
CA HIS A 200 3.67 14.83 -3.44
C HIS A 200 4.24 13.46 -3.83
N LEU A 201 3.48 12.64 -4.57
CA LEU A 201 3.96 11.36 -5.10
C LEU A 201 5.06 11.54 -6.15
N THR A 202 4.92 12.50 -7.06
CA THR A 202 5.94 12.74 -8.11
C THR A 202 7.27 13.21 -7.54
N PHE A 203 7.29 13.79 -6.34
CA PHE A 203 8.55 14.12 -5.66
C PHE A 203 9.46 12.90 -5.45
N PHE A 204 8.88 11.73 -5.15
CA PHE A 204 9.65 10.51 -4.91
C PHE A 204 10.44 10.06 -6.14
N LEU A 205 10.03 10.45 -7.35
CA LEU A 205 10.77 10.18 -8.59
C LEU A 205 12.16 10.83 -8.60
N THR A 206 12.40 11.81 -7.73
CA THR A 206 13.67 12.54 -7.64
C THR A 206 14.37 12.37 -6.30
N CYS A 207 13.84 11.52 -5.41
CA CYS A 207 14.44 11.33 -4.10
C CYS A 207 15.75 10.52 -4.18
N LEU A 208 16.61 10.68 -3.16
CA LEU A 208 17.90 10.00 -3.07
C LEU A 208 17.76 8.50 -2.73
N ASP A 209 16.74 8.15 -1.96
CA ASP A 209 16.43 6.77 -1.64
C ASP A 209 16.02 6.02 -2.92
N THR A 210 16.88 5.09 -3.33
CA THR A 210 16.76 4.39 -4.61
C THR A 210 15.54 3.48 -4.66
N ASP A 211 15.17 2.88 -3.53
CA ASP A 211 14.05 1.95 -3.45
C ASP A 211 12.74 2.70 -3.45
N VAL A 212 12.62 3.77 -2.66
CA VAL A 212 11.45 4.65 -2.68
C VAL A 212 11.24 5.23 -4.07
N ARG A 213 12.32 5.72 -4.71
CA ARG A 213 12.27 6.23 -6.09
C ARG A 213 11.82 5.16 -7.08
N ARG A 214 12.37 3.96 -6.97
CA ARG A 214 12.06 2.84 -7.87
C ARG A 214 10.60 2.42 -7.75
N TYR A 215 10.10 2.14 -6.56
CA TYR A 215 8.73 1.66 -6.39
C TYR A 215 7.69 2.74 -6.70
N ALA A 216 7.96 4.00 -6.37
CA ALA A 216 7.10 5.11 -6.81
C ALA A 216 7.06 5.22 -8.34
N GLY A 217 8.22 5.10 -9.01
CA GLY A 217 8.32 5.14 -10.47
C GLY A 217 7.63 3.97 -11.16
N GLU A 218 7.92 2.74 -10.74
CA GLU A 218 7.31 1.53 -11.30
C GLU A 218 5.78 1.54 -11.11
N TRP A 219 5.29 1.92 -9.93
CA TRP A 219 3.85 2.02 -9.67
C TRP A 219 3.18 3.09 -10.55
N LEU A 220 3.72 4.31 -10.61
CA LEU A 220 3.18 5.38 -11.45
C LEU A 220 3.20 5.02 -12.94
N PHE A 221 4.23 4.28 -13.39
CA PHE A 221 4.30 3.77 -14.76
C PHE A 221 3.16 2.79 -15.07
N LEU A 222 2.83 1.89 -14.13
CA LEU A 222 1.67 1.00 -14.28
C LEU A 222 0.35 1.77 -14.33
N LEU A 223 0.18 2.81 -13.52
CA LEU A 223 -1.02 3.65 -13.53
C LEU A 223 -1.19 4.46 -14.83
N CYS A 224 -0.11 4.71 -15.55
CA CYS A 224 -0.16 5.36 -16.87
C CYS A 224 -0.28 4.37 -18.03
N ASP A 225 -0.77 3.15 -17.81
CA ASP A 225 -0.89 2.11 -18.85
C ASP A 225 0.45 1.76 -19.51
N GLN A 226 1.55 1.89 -18.75
CA GLN A 226 2.92 1.74 -19.28
C GLN A 226 3.22 2.74 -20.41
N ASN A 227 2.43 3.80 -20.51
CA ASN A 227 2.53 4.83 -21.52
C ASN A 227 2.69 6.20 -20.86
N GLY A 228 3.95 6.65 -20.75
CA GLY A 228 4.27 7.96 -20.20
C GLY A 228 3.72 9.15 -21.00
N ALA A 229 3.11 8.93 -22.18
CA ALA A 229 2.53 10.00 -22.99
C ALA A 229 1.34 10.71 -22.32
N SER A 230 0.62 10.03 -21.43
CA SER A 230 -0.59 10.54 -20.77
C SER A 230 -0.33 11.68 -19.78
N PHE A 231 0.92 11.84 -19.32
CA PHE A 231 1.33 12.92 -18.40
C PHE A 231 2.72 13.46 -18.79
N PRO A 232 2.83 14.60 -19.49
CA PRO A 232 4.09 15.11 -20.02
C PRO A 232 5.20 15.32 -18.96
N LEU A 233 4.83 15.77 -17.76
CA LEU A 233 5.73 15.90 -16.61
C LEU A 233 6.27 14.55 -16.13
N LEU A 234 5.46 13.50 -16.23
CA LEU A 234 5.82 12.14 -15.84
C LEU A 234 6.70 11.47 -16.91
N LYS A 235 6.52 11.82 -18.19
CA LYS A 235 7.29 11.27 -19.31
C LYS A 235 8.80 11.50 -19.17
N CYS A 236 9.22 12.71 -18.80
CA CYS A 236 10.64 13.03 -18.60
C CYS A 236 11.22 12.33 -17.36
N LEU A 237 10.47 12.31 -16.25
CA LEU A 237 10.94 11.73 -14.99
C LEU A 237 10.97 10.19 -15.01
N LEU A 238 9.97 9.56 -15.62
CA LEU A 238 9.91 8.09 -15.73
C LEU A 238 10.95 7.53 -16.70
N HIS A 239 11.23 8.19 -17.83
CA HIS A 239 12.29 7.74 -18.75
C HIS A 239 13.66 7.73 -18.07
N CYS A 240 13.99 8.74 -17.25
CA CYS A 240 15.26 8.77 -16.52
C CYS A 240 15.34 7.72 -15.39
N CYS A 241 14.25 7.50 -14.66
CA CYS A 241 14.24 6.56 -13.52
C CYS A 241 14.19 5.09 -13.94
N VAL A 242 13.37 4.74 -14.93
CA VAL A 242 13.21 3.36 -15.41
C VAL A 242 14.41 2.90 -16.23
N ALA A 243 15.01 3.79 -17.03
CA ALA A 243 16.24 3.48 -17.76
C ALA A 243 17.42 3.18 -16.80
N SER A 244 17.52 3.90 -15.68
CA SER A 244 18.54 3.65 -14.66
C SER A 244 18.37 2.29 -13.97
N ALA A 245 17.13 1.82 -13.78
CA ALA A 245 16.84 0.51 -13.19
C ALA A 245 17.10 -0.67 -14.15
N LEU A 246 16.94 -0.46 -15.46
CA LEU A 246 17.23 -1.48 -16.49
C LEU A 246 18.74 -1.65 -16.73
N VAL A 247 19.52 -0.58 -16.62
CA VAL A 247 20.99 -0.65 -16.70
C VAL A 247 21.59 -1.41 -15.50
N SER A 248 20.97 -1.33 -14.31
CA SER A 248 21.41 -2.10 -13.14
C SER A 248 21.16 -3.62 -13.24
N LYS A 249 20.30 -4.09 -14.14
CA LYS A 249 20.03 -5.53 -14.36
C LYS A 249 20.81 -6.13 -15.52
N SER A 250 21.64 -5.35 -16.21
CA SER A 250 22.31 -5.75 -17.46
C SER A 250 23.84 -5.75 -17.39
N GLN A 251 24.44 -5.85 -16.19
CA GLN A 251 25.85 -6.24 -16.06
C GLN A 251 25.97 -7.74 -15.72
N PRO A 252 26.28 -8.61 -16.68
CA PRO A 252 26.96 -9.85 -16.35
C PRO A 252 28.39 -9.53 -15.91
N CYS A 253 28.79 -10.05 -14.75
CA CYS A 253 30.18 -10.08 -14.32
C CYS A 253 31.03 -10.78 -15.38
N CYS A 254 31.74 -10.01 -16.21
CA CYS A 254 32.91 -10.54 -16.92
C CYS A 254 34.05 -10.64 -15.91
N LEU A 255 34.23 -11.84 -15.35
CA LEU A 255 35.50 -12.22 -14.71
C LEU A 255 36.59 -12.31 -15.80
N PRO A 256 37.82 -11.82 -15.54
CA PRO A 256 38.93 -12.03 -16.46
C PRO A 256 39.41 -13.48 -16.31
N GLN A 257 39.37 -14.25 -17.40
CA GLN A 257 40.10 -15.52 -17.46
C GLN A 257 41.57 -15.23 -17.74
N GLN A 258 42.41 -15.84 -16.92
CA GLN A 258 43.87 -15.95 -17.07
C GLN A 258 44.23 -16.77 -18.30
#